data_AF-A0A202E8V0-F1
#
_entry.id   AF-A0A202E8V0-F1
#
_cell.length_a   1.000
_cell.length_b   1.000
_cell.length_c   1.000
_cell.angle_alpha   90.00
_cell.angle_beta   90.00
_cell.angle_gamma   90.00
#
_symmetry.space_group_name_H-M   'P 1'
#
loop_
_entity.id
_entity.type
_entity.pdbx_description
1 polymer ?
#
loop_
_entity_poly.entity_id
_entity_poly.type
_entity_poly.pdbx_seq_one_letter_code
_entity_poly.pdbx_strand_id
1 'polypeptide(L)'
;MSEIALAADFAIIVVVATIIGLIARQTGQPTIIAYILTGIILGPVAFDIVTNEGLVELMGDLGFAFLLFLLGLKMRFEDIREILPSVTNIAFGQTVMQTALAFLVALALGFGTTEILVISLATVFGATPIIVKILTDKDEITSLPGKIDVGVLIVQDIYLVIVLALFTADELGNASEIASTLAVILVMMSFIGIFSLFSSRYILPGLFRRIADNKDVFLIVAIAWAFLFVAIAEGADLDPKVGAFLAGISLAQLPYSKELEDRITPITDFFILVFFATIGLQIDGLSSLLAYWWQAIVASIILMVGNFWIMFYLIDREGFDVETSFLGSINMVQVSEFSLIVGALAIDQELIGPDVLGYLSLMALLTMSLSTYIIAYNHALYERLEPWFRRFESDDEKDADISKYENHAIAIGYDEITERALPLLEEHFEEVVIIDRQTDHIEELEEEGRYEYVFGDFRHTEVRKESNLKGAEFVLSSSVEREVNKALLAEVNEDATVFVEAERIDDARTLYDRGATYVIMTSHLAAEKLSEYVELYVTDQTSFDEAISRDIDAIEARQHRAVRRFEDDSDDDTEPLEDPNRRHGGESDG
;
A
#
# COMPACT_ATOMS: atom_id res chain seq x y z
N MET A 1 -38.44 -13.65 10.14
CA MET A 1 -37.78 -14.93 10.50
C MET A 1 -37.38 -14.90 11.97
N SER A 2 -37.25 -16.03 12.66
CA SER A 2 -36.79 -16.03 14.07
C SER A 2 -35.31 -15.66 14.14
N GLU A 3 -34.87 -14.89 15.15
CA GLU A 3 -33.44 -14.54 15.38
C GLU A 3 -32.51 -15.77 15.35
N ILE A 4 -33.00 -16.94 15.77
CA ILE A 4 -32.27 -18.22 15.74
C ILE A 4 -31.93 -18.66 14.29
N ALA A 5 -32.76 -18.34 13.31
CA ALA A 5 -32.52 -18.70 11.91
C ALA A 5 -31.37 -17.86 11.33
N LEU A 6 -31.36 -16.55 11.61
CA LEU A 6 -30.27 -15.66 11.17
C LEU A 6 -28.90 -16.07 11.76
N ALA A 7 -28.88 -16.50 13.03
CA ALA A 7 -27.66 -17.01 13.65
C ALA A 7 -27.20 -18.36 13.06
N ALA A 8 -28.14 -19.22 12.66
CA ALA A 8 -27.83 -20.48 12.00
C ALA A 8 -27.23 -20.27 10.60
N ASP A 9 -27.80 -19.36 9.82
CA ASP A 9 -27.32 -18.99 8.48
C ASP A 9 -25.88 -18.47 8.54
N PHE A 10 -25.62 -17.55 9.47
CA PHE A 10 -24.27 -17.05 9.73
C PHE A 10 -23.30 -18.16 10.12
N ALA A 11 -23.70 -19.07 11.01
CA ALA A 11 -22.87 -20.19 11.42
C ALA A 11 -22.56 -21.15 10.25
N ILE A 12 -23.52 -21.40 9.37
CA ILE A 12 -23.35 -22.23 8.16
C ILE A 12 -22.33 -21.58 7.22
N ILE A 13 -22.45 -20.26 6.96
CA ILE A 13 -21.48 -19.51 6.16
C ILE A 13 -20.07 -19.69 6.71
N VAL A 14 -19.87 -19.44 8.01
CA VAL A 14 -18.55 -19.51 8.64
C VAL A 14 -17.96 -20.92 8.54
N VAL A 15 -18.75 -21.97 8.81
CA VAL A 15 -18.28 -23.36 8.74
C VAL A 15 -17.90 -23.73 7.31
N VAL A 16 -18.75 -23.44 6.32
CA VAL A 16 -18.51 -23.81 4.92
C VAL A 16 -17.34 -23.01 4.37
N ALA A 17 -17.28 -21.70 4.64
CA ALA A 17 -16.17 -20.84 4.22
C ALA A 17 -14.84 -21.28 4.84
N THR A 18 -14.85 -21.75 6.09
CA THR A 18 -13.65 -22.32 6.72
C THR A 18 -13.17 -23.58 5.97
N ILE A 19 -14.09 -24.47 5.59
CA ILE A 19 -13.74 -25.71 4.87
C ILE A 19 -13.20 -25.37 3.47
N ILE A 20 -13.90 -24.54 2.71
CA ILE A 20 -13.49 -24.17 1.33
C ILE A 20 -12.21 -23.34 1.38
N GLY A 21 -12.08 -22.41 2.33
CA GLY A 21 -10.87 -21.61 2.55
C GLY A 21 -9.65 -22.47 2.92
N LEU A 22 -9.83 -23.51 3.75
CA LEU A 22 -8.77 -24.48 4.05
C LEU A 22 -8.30 -25.20 2.79
N ILE A 23 -9.23 -25.66 1.95
CA ILE A 23 -8.93 -26.33 0.69
C ILE A 23 -8.17 -25.38 -0.25
N ALA A 24 -8.67 -24.15 -0.41
CA ALA A 24 -8.03 -23.13 -1.21
C ALA A 24 -6.59 -22.88 -0.77
N ARG A 25 -6.37 -22.66 0.54
CA ARG A 25 -5.03 -22.46 1.11
C ARG A 25 -4.11 -23.67 0.88
N GLN A 26 -4.59 -24.90 1.02
CA GLN A 26 -3.81 -26.11 0.75
C GLN A 26 -3.43 -26.27 -0.73
N THR A 27 -4.26 -25.75 -1.63
CA THR A 27 -4.04 -25.78 -3.08
C THR A 27 -3.36 -24.52 -3.63
N GLY A 28 -2.91 -23.61 -2.77
CA GLY A 28 -2.26 -22.35 -3.16
C GLY A 28 -3.19 -21.35 -3.87
N GLN A 29 -4.51 -21.46 -3.65
CA GLN A 29 -5.50 -20.58 -4.26
C GLN A 29 -5.81 -19.39 -3.33
N PRO A 30 -6.10 -18.20 -3.88
CA PRO A 30 -6.53 -17.04 -3.09
C PRO A 30 -7.80 -17.34 -2.28
N THR A 31 -7.79 -16.98 -0.99
CA THR A 31 -8.90 -17.23 -0.05
C THR A 31 -10.16 -16.42 -0.38
N ILE A 32 -10.00 -15.23 -0.97
CA ILE A 32 -11.11 -14.38 -1.43
C ILE A 32 -12.05 -15.16 -2.36
N ILE A 33 -11.48 -15.89 -3.33
CA ILE A 33 -12.24 -16.69 -4.30
C ILE A 33 -13.01 -17.79 -3.57
N ALA A 34 -12.41 -18.43 -2.58
CA ALA A 34 -13.07 -19.45 -1.77
C ALA A 34 -14.28 -18.89 -1.01
N TYR A 35 -14.18 -17.66 -0.50
CA TYR A 35 -15.27 -17.02 0.23
C TYR A 35 -16.41 -16.60 -0.71
N ILE A 36 -16.12 -16.04 -1.88
CA ILE A 36 -17.13 -15.76 -2.91
C ILE A 36 -17.84 -17.06 -3.35
N LEU A 37 -17.07 -18.12 -3.60
CA LEU A 37 -17.63 -19.44 -3.93
C LEU A 37 -18.51 -20.00 -2.82
N THR A 38 -18.18 -19.74 -1.56
CA THR A 38 -19.03 -20.12 -0.42
C THR A 38 -20.41 -19.48 -0.54
N GLY A 39 -20.45 -18.17 -0.83
CA GLY A 39 -21.69 -17.45 -1.07
C GLY A 39 -22.50 -18.04 -2.23
N ILE A 40 -21.86 -18.30 -3.37
CA ILE A 40 -22.54 -18.88 -4.54
C ILE A 40 -23.12 -20.26 -4.24
N ILE A 41 -22.37 -21.10 -3.51
CA ILE A 41 -22.78 -22.45 -3.13
C ILE A 41 -23.97 -22.39 -2.19
N LEU A 42 -23.90 -21.56 -1.15
CA LEU A 42 -24.95 -21.46 -0.14
C LEU A 42 -26.17 -20.66 -0.59
N GLY A 43 -25.99 -19.77 -1.56
CA GLY A 43 -27.00 -18.85 -2.04
C GLY A 43 -27.98 -19.44 -3.07
N PRO A 44 -28.85 -18.58 -3.62
CA PRO A 44 -29.99 -19.00 -4.45
C PRO A 44 -29.61 -19.74 -5.73
N VAL A 45 -28.41 -19.46 -6.25
CA VAL A 45 -27.93 -20.03 -7.53
C VAL A 45 -27.67 -21.54 -7.44
N ALA A 46 -27.30 -22.06 -6.26
CA ALA A 46 -26.90 -23.46 -6.09
C ALA A 46 -27.80 -24.23 -5.13
N PHE A 47 -27.60 -24.09 -3.81
CA PHE A 47 -28.33 -24.86 -2.82
C PHE A 47 -29.46 -24.10 -2.12
N ASP A 48 -29.51 -22.77 -2.23
CA ASP A 48 -30.54 -21.90 -1.62
C ASP A 48 -30.73 -22.20 -0.12
N ILE A 49 -29.61 -22.34 0.60
CA ILE A 49 -29.58 -22.70 2.03
C ILE A 49 -29.63 -21.45 2.89
N VAL A 50 -28.98 -20.38 2.43
CA VAL A 50 -28.81 -19.13 3.19
C VAL A 50 -29.31 -17.95 2.36
N THR A 51 -30.11 -17.11 3.00
CA THR A 51 -30.56 -15.83 2.43
C THR A 51 -29.66 -14.69 2.88
N ASN A 52 -29.35 -13.74 1.99
CA ASN A 52 -28.62 -12.52 2.35
C ASN A 52 -29.55 -11.51 3.03
N GLU A 53 -29.91 -11.74 4.29
CA GLU A 53 -30.76 -10.83 5.06
C GLU A 53 -30.29 -10.69 6.51
N GLY A 54 -30.53 -9.50 7.09
CA GLY A 54 -30.41 -9.26 8.53
C GLY A 54 -28.97 -9.35 9.03
N LEU A 55 -28.65 -10.44 9.76
CA LEU A 55 -27.33 -10.59 10.40
C LEU A 55 -26.22 -10.77 9.36
N VAL A 56 -26.48 -11.51 8.27
CA VAL A 56 -25.46 -11.84 7.27
C VAL A 56 -24.99 -10.58 6.53
N GLU A 57 -25.95 -9.76 6.10
CA GLU A 57 -25.70 -8.46 5.44
C GLU A 57 -24.91 -7.52 6.37
N LEU A 58 -25.38 -7.32 7.60
CA LEU A 58 -24.71 -6.46 8.58
C LEU A 58 -23.27 -6.90 8.85
N MET A 59 -23.03 -8.20 9.02
CA MET A 59 -21.68 -8.72 9.27
C MET A 59 -20.78 -8.54 8.03
N GLY A 60 -21.33 -8.63 6.82
CA GLY A 60 -20.63 -8.33 5.57
C GLY A 60 -20.21 -6.85 5.48
N ASP A 61 -21.12 -5.93 5.77
CA ASP A 61 -20.83 -4.49 5.76
C ASP A 61 -19.76 -4.11 6.79
N LEU A 62 -19.81 -4.73 7.98
CA LEU A 62 -18.75 -4.58 8.98
C LEU A 62 -17.40 -5.10 8.46
N GLY A 63 -17.38 -6.17 7.67
CA GLY A 63 -16.16 -6.69 7.06
C GLY A 63 -15.49 -5.72 6.13
N PHE A 64 -16.28 -5.04 5.30
CA PHE A 64 -15.75 -3.98 4.45
C PHE A 64 -15.28 -2.79 5.31
N ALA A 65 -16.08 -2.34 6.28
CA ALA A 65 -15.68 -1.24 7.16
C ALA A 65 -14.37 -1.53 7.90
N PHE A 66 -14.20 -2.73 8.48
CA PHE A 66 -12.98 -3.13 9.19
C PHE A 66 -11.78 -3.32 8.26
N LEU A 67 -11.99 -3.72 7.00
CA LEU A 67 -10.92 -3.76 6.00
C LEU A 67 -10.40 -2.37 5.69
N LEU A 68 -11.29 -1.41 5.45
CA LEU A 68 -10.90 -0.02 5.20
C LEU A 68 -10.33 0.66 6.44
N PHE A 69 -10.80 0.30 7.63
CA PHE A 69 -10.18 0.74 8.88
C PHE A 69 -8.76 0.22 9.04
N LEU A 70 -8.53 -1.08 8.79
CA LEU A 70 -7.20 -1.68 8.80
C LEU A 70 -6.29 -1.01 7.75
N LEU A 71 -6.83 -0.71 6.58
CA LEU A 71 -6.12 0.06 5.56
C LEU A 71 -5.72 1.44 6.07
N GLY A 72 -6.67 2.19 6.65
CA GLY A 72 -6.40 3.51 7.20
C GLY A 72 -5.31 3.46 8.28
N LEU A 73 -5.24 2.38 9.07
CA LEU A 73 -4.19 2.16 10.07
C LEU A 73 -2.80 1.92 9.46
N LYS A 74 -2.72 1.24 8.32
CA LYS A 74 -1.45 0.95 7.62
C LYS A 74 -0.90 2.18 6.87
N MET A 75 -1.75 3.15 6.55
CA MET A 75 -1.39 4.31 5.74
C MET A 75 -1.04 5.51 6.61
N ARG A 76 0.18 6.04 6.46
CA ARG A 76 0.56 7.33 7.03
C ARG A 76 0.02 8.46 6.16
N PHE A 77 -0.48 9.52 6.78
CA PHE A 77 -1.07 10.65 6.05
C PHE A 77 -0.01 11.40 5.21
N GLU A 78 1.21 11.46 5.71
CA GLU A 78 2.37 12.08 5.06
C GLU A 78 2.64 11.42 3.70
N ASP A 79 2.60 10.09 3.67
CA ASP A 79 2.87 9.26 2.48
C ASP A 79 1.84 9.43 1.35
N ILE A 80 0.59 9.80 1.67
CA ILE A 80 -0.47 10.01 0.66
C ILE A 80 -0.43 11.44 0.12
N ARG A 81 -0.04 12.41 0.95
CA ARG A 81 -0.16 13.83 0.62
C ARG A 81 0.62 14.22 -0.62
N GLU A 82 1.79 13.62 -0.82
CA GLU A 82 2.68 13.90 -1.95
C GLU A 82 2.11 13.41 -3.29
N ILE A 83 1.47 12.24 -3.29
CA ILE A 83 0.90 11.63 -4.50
C ILE A 83 -0.57 12.01 -4.75
N LEU A 84 -1.21 12.72 -3.81
CA LEU A 84 -2.65 13.03 -3.85
C LEU A 84 -3.09 13.78 -5.14
N PRO A 85 -2.33 14.77 -5.67
CA PRO A 85 -2.70 15.43 -6.93
C PRO A 85 -2.72 14.44 -8.10
N SER A 86 -1.68 13.61 -8.22
CA SER A 86 -1.54 12.63 -9.29
C SER A 86 -2.62 11.56 -9.20
N VAL A 87 -2.85 11.01 -8.00
CA VAL A 87 -3.94 10.07 -7.71
C VAL A 87 -5.31 10.64 -8.11
N THR A 88 -5.57 11.91 -7.81
CA THR A 88 -6.85 12.56 -8.15
C THR A 88 -7.03 12.69 -9.66
N ASN A 89 -5.96 13.06 -10.38
CA ASN A 89 -5.96 13.14 -11.84
C ASN A 89 -6.18 11.76 -12.48
N ILE A 90 -5.48 10.73 -11.98
CA ILE A 90 -5.61 9.35 -12.45
C ILE A 90 -7.04 8.85 -12.21
N ALA A 91 -7.60 9.04 -11.02
CA ALA A 91 -8.96 8.61 -10.70
C ALA A 91 -10.02 9.26 -11.60
N PHE A 92 -9.93 10.57 -11.81
CA PHE A 92 -10.86 11.29 -12.69
C PHE A 92 -10.70 10.87 -14.15
N GLY A 93 -9.45 10.80 -14.64
CA GLY A 93 -9.12 10.37 -15.99
C GLY A 93 -9.61 8.95 -16.28
N GLN A 94 -9.36 8.03 -15.34
CA GLN A 94 -9.79 6.64 -15.43
C GLN A 94 -11.31 6.58 -15.44
N THR A 95 -12.00 7.30 -14.55
CA THR A 95 -13.47 7.28 -14.46
C THR A 95 -14.07 7.66 -15.81
N VAL A 96 -13.60 8.75 -16.42
CA VAL A 96 -14.10 9.24 -17.71
C VAL A 96 -13.77 8.27 -18.85
N MET A 97 -12.52 7.82 -18.97
CA MET A 97 -12.09 6.95 -20.06
C MET A 97 -12.73 5.55 -19.96
N GLN A 98 -12.84 5.01 -18.75
CA GLN A 98 -13.47 3.72 -18.48
C GLN A 98 -14.98 3.78 -18.74
N THR A 99 -15.66 4.88 -18.36
CA THR A 99 -17.08 5.08 -18.69
C THR A 99 -17.28 5.09 -20.20
N ALA A 100 -16.43 5.81 -20.93
CA ALA A 100 -16.50 5.88 -22.39
C ALA A 100 -16.24 4.51 -23.04
N LEU A 101 -15.26 3.76 -22.54
CA LEU A 101 -14.98 2.41 -23.01
C LEU A 101 -16.16 1.47 -22.75
N ALA A 102 -16.71 1.47 -21.53
CA ALA A 102 -17.87 0.67 -21.16
C ALA A 102 -19.10 1.01 -21.99
N PHE A 103 -19.32 2.28 -22.29
CA PHE A 103 -20.38 2.75 -23.18
C PHE A 103 -20.23 2.17 -24.59
N LEU A 104 -19.02 2.24 -25.17
CA LEU A 104 -18.74 1.70 -26.50
C LEU A 104 -18.91 0.18 -26.55
N VAL A 105 -18.47 -0.52 -25.50
CA VAL A 105 -18.63 -1.98 -25.39
C VAL A 105 -20.10 -2.36 -25.29
N ALA A 106 -20.88 -1.72 -24.40
CA ALA A 106 -22.30 -2.00 -24.26
C ALA A 106 -23.09 -1.68 -25.53
N LEU A 107 -22.75 -0.58 -26.22
CA LEU A 107 -23.33 -0.23 -27.51
C LEU A 107 -23.03 -1.29 -28.57
N ALA A 108 -21.78 -1.77 -28.64
CA ALA A 108 -21.37 -2.80 -29.59
C ALA A 108 -22.02 -4.16 -29.32
N LEU A 109 -22.33 -4.47 -28.06
CA LEU A 109 -23.03 -5.68 -27.64
C LEU A 109 -24.55 -5.63 -27.86
N GLY A 110 -25.09 -4.45 -28.24
CA GLY A 110 -26.48 -4.29 -28.67
C GLY A 110 -27.48 -4.06 -27.53
N PHE A 111 -27.03 -3.60 -26.37
CA PHE A 111 -27.91 -3.21 -25.26
C PHE A 111 -28.75 -1.98 -25.61
N GLY A 112 -29.89 -1.80 -24.93
CA GLY A 112 -30.75 -0.62 -25.08
C GLY A 112 -30.09 0.65 -24.55
N THR A 113 -30.55 1.82 -24.98
CA THR A 113 -29.94 3.12 -24.60
C THR A 113 -29.85 3.33 -23.08
N THR A 114 -30.92 3.00 -22.34
CA THR A 114 -30.95 3.11 -20.87
C THR A 114 -30.00 2.11 -20.21
N GLU A 115 -30.00 0.87 -20.69
CA GLU A 115 -29.11 -0.20 -20.21
C GLU A 115 -27.64 0.16 -20.43
N ILE A 116 -27.30 0.74 -21.58
CA ILE A 116 -25.93 1.21 -21.87
C ILE A 116 -25.47 2.21 -20.83
N LEU A 117 -26.29 3.20 -20.46
CA LEU A 117 -25.92 4.20 -19.46
C LEU A 117 -25.69 3.57 -18.08
N VAL A 118 -26.58 2.67 -17.67
CA VAL A 118 -26.46 1.97 -16.39
C VAL A 118 -25.23 1.06 -16.36
N ILE A 119 -25.01 0.25 -17.42
CA ILE A 119 -23.83 -0.62 -17.54
C ILE A 119 -22.55 0.23 -17.53
N SER A 120 -22.52 1.33 -18.28
CA SER A 120 -21.33 2.18 -18.34
C SER A 120 -20.96 2.73 -16.98
N LEU A 121 -21.96 3.17 -16.21
CA LEU A 121 -21.75 3.70 -14.87
C LEU A 121 -21.39 2.62 -13.84
N ALA A 122 -22.08 1.49 -13.88
CA ALA A 122 -21.89 0.38 -12.94
C ALA A 122 -20.49 -0.24 -13.02
N THR A 123 -19.82 -0.14 -14.17
CA THR A 123 -18.57 -0.87 -14.46
C THR A 123 -17.29 -0.05 -14.34
N VAL A 124 -17.41 1.19 -13.86
CA VAL A 124 -16.29 2.14 -13.79
C VAL A 124 -15.46 2.00 -12.52
N PHE A 125 -16.10 1.61 -11.42
CA PHE A 125 -15.49 1.55 -10.10
C PHE A 125 -14.62 0.30 -9.93
N GLY A 126 -13.49 0.46 -9.21
CA GLY A 126 -12.60 -0.63 -8.84
C GLY A 126 -13.10 -1.42 -7.62
N ALA A 127 -12.69 -2.69 -7.52
CA ALA A 127 -13.04 -3.58 -6.40
C ALA A 127 -12.15 -3.33 -5.17
N THR A 128 -12.40 -2.22 -4.47
CA THR A 128 -11.58 -1.75 -3.33
C THR A 128 -11.25 -2.87 -2.33
N PRO A 129 -12.22 -3.66 -1.82
CA PRO A 129 -11.93 -4.73 -0.85
C PRO A 129 -10.97 -5.79 -1.37
N ILE A 130 -11.10 -6.16 -2.65
CA ILE A 130 -10.28 -7.22 -3.25
C ILE A 130 -8.85 -6.72 -3.41
N ILE A 131 -8.67 -5.52 -3.97
CA ILE A 131 -7.35 -4.93 -4.20
C ILE A 131 -6.64 -4.73 -2.86
N VAL A 132 -7.30 -4.07 -1.91
CA VAL A 132 -6.75 -3.80 -0.57
C VAL A 132 -6.38 -5.09 0.15
N LYS A 133 -7.23 -6.13 0.10
CA LYS A 133 -6.94 -7.41 0.75
C LYS A 133 -5.75 -8.12 0.10
N ILE A 134 -5.67 -8.19 -1.23
CA ILE A 134 -4.55 -8.88 -1.90
C ILE A 134 -3.24 -8.12 -1.66
N LEU A 135 -3.23 -6.80 -1.78
CA LEU A 135 -2.04 -5.99 -1.52
C LEU A 135 -1.61 -6.06 -0.05
N THR A 136 -2.56 -6.14 0.88
CA THR A 136 -2.28 -6.37 2.30
C THR A 136 -1.66 -7.74 2.53
N ASP A 137 -2.20 -8.79 1.92
CA ASP A 137 -1.68 -10.16 2.06
C ASP A 137 -0.29 -10.33 1.43
N LYS A 138 0.08 -9.46 0.48
CA LYS A 138 1.40 -9.39 -0.15
C LYS A 138 2.37 -8.41 0.53
N ASP A 139 1.94 -7.70 1.57
CA ASP A 139 2.68 -6.58 2.18
C ASP A 139 3.12 -5.48 1.16
N GLU A 140 2.39 -5.37 0.04
CA GLU A 140 2.65 -4.40 -1.03
C GLU A 140 1.81 -3.12 -0.89
N ILE A 141 0.92 -3.05 0.10
CA ILE A 141 -0.03 -1.95 0.22
C ILE A 141 0.63 -0.59 0.51
N THR A 142 1.83 -0.61 1.10
CA THR A 142 2.64 0.60 1.36
C THR A 142 3.68 0.86 0.27
N SER A 143 3.76 0.01 -0.76
CA SER A 143 4.59 0.25 -1.95
C SER A 143 4.07 1.46 -2.74
N LEU A 144 4.90 2.06 -3.58
CA LEU A 144 4.45 3.18 -4.43
C LEU A 144 3.27 2.80 -5.35
N PRO A 145 3.28 1.67 -6.08
CA PRO A 145 2.12 1.21 -6.84
C PRO A 145 0.88 1.01 -5.96
N GLY A 146 1.05 0.37 -4.79
CA GLY A 146 -0.04 0.13 -3.86
C GLY A 146 -0.66 1.41 -3.29
N LYS A 147 0.17 2.43 -3.00
CA LYS A 147 -0.28 3.75 -2.55
C LYS A 147 -1.06 4.48 -3.66
N ILE A 148 -0.63 4.38 -4.91
CA ILE A 148 -1.35 4.94 -6.08
C ILE A 148 -2.72 4.25 -6.22
N ASP A 149 -2.75 2.92 -6.24
CA ASP A 149 -3.98 2.14 -6.40
C ASP A 149 -4.99 2.46 -5.30
N VAL A 150 -4.56 2.41 -4.05
CA VAL A 150 -5.39 2.74 -2.88
C VAL A 150 -5.89 4.19 -2.97
N GLY A 151 -5.00 5.12 -3.32
CA GLY A 151 -5.38 6.51 -3.49
C GLY A 151 -6.48 6.67 -4.54
N VAL A 152 -6.33 6.02 -5.69
CA VAL A 152 -7.31 6.08 -6.79
C VAL A 152 -8.64 5.50 -6.33
N LEU A 153 -8.62 4.36 -5.64
CA LEU A 153 -9.81 3.72 -5.09
C LEU A 153 -10.55 4.61 -4.09
N ILE A 154 -9.84 5.33 -3.21
CA ILE A 154 -10.46 6.26 -2.25
C ILE A 154 -11.18 7.40 -2.99
N VAL A 155 -10.54 7.98 -4.01
CA VAL A 155 -11.16 9.04 -4.82
C VAL A 155 -12.37 8.51 -5.58
N GLN A 156 -12.29 7.29 -6.11
CA GLN A 156 -13.41 6.61 -6.78
C GLN A 156 -14.58 6.33 -5.83
N ASP A 157 -14.32 5.86 -4.61
CA ASP A 157 -15.36 5.59 -3.61
C ASP A 157 -16.10 6.89 -3.23
N ILE A 158 -15.40 8.02 -3.13
CA ILE A 158 -16.03 9.34 -2.94
C ILE A 158 -16.93 9.70 -4.13
N TYR A 159 -16.44 9.50 -5.36
CA TYR A 159 -17.24 9.73 -6.57
C TYR A 159 -18.46 8.80 -6.63
N LEU A 160 -18.33 7.56 -6.18
CA LEU A 160 -19.42 6.61 -6.13
C LEU A 160 -20.54 7.09 -5.21
N VAL A 161 -20.21 7.57 -4.00
CA VAL A 161 -21.22 8.11 -3.07
C VAL A 161 -22.01 9.23 -3.73
N ILE A 162 -21.33 10.11 -4.46
CA ILE A 162 -21.97 11.18 -5.23
C ILE A 162 -22.91 10.59 -6.30
N VAL A 163 -22.45 9.61 -7.07
CA VAL A 163 -23.24 8.96 -8.11
C VAL A 163 -24.48 8.27 -7.52
N LEU A 164 -24.34 7.53 -6.42
CA LEU A 164 -25.45 6.86 -5.75
C LEU A 164 -26.46 7.87 -5.19
N ALA A 165 -25.98 8.95 -4.58
CA ALA A 165 -26.86 10.03 -4.10
C ALA A 165 -27.69 10.66 -5.24
N LEU A 166 -27.10 10.81 -6.43
CA LEU A 166 -27.81 11.26 -7.62
C LEU A 166 -28.84 10.26 -8.13
N PHE A 167 -28.60 8.95 -8.00
CA PHE A 167 -29.54 7.89 -8.36
C PHE A 167 -30.77 7.84 -7.44
N THR A 168 -30.59 8.18 -6.17
CA THR A 168 -31.66 8.21 -5.16
C THR A 168 -32.40 9.55 -5.12
N ALA A 169 -31.90 10.58 -5.80
CA ALA A 169 -32.57 11.88 -5.86
C ALA A 169 -33.80 11.79 -6.78
N ASP A 170 -34.99 11.87 -6.19
CA ASP A 170 -36.29 11.81 -6.89
C ASP A 170 -36.45 12.85 -8.02
N GLU A 171 -35.66 13.95 -8.02
CA GLU A 171 -35.65 14.96 -9.07
C GLU A 171 -34.22 15.29 -9.56
N LEU A 172 -33.71 14.52 -10.53
CA LEU A 172 -32.51 14.84 -11.33
C LEU A 172 -32.59 16.19 -12.09
N GLY A 173 -33.70 16.92 -12.00
CA GLY A 173 -33.98 18.14 -12.75
C GLY A 173 -33.46 19.45 -12.14
N ASN A 174 -33.12 19.47 -10.85
CA ASN A 174 -32.77 20.72 -10.16
C ASN A 174 -31.27 20.80 -9.84
N ALA A 175 -30.50 21.46 -10.71
CA ALA A 175 -29.05 21.64 -10.54
C ALA A 175 -28.67 22.30 -9.19
N SER A 176 -29.58 23.07 -8.59
CA SER A 176 -29.39 23.66 -7.26
C SER A 176 -29.39 22.63 -6.13
N GLU A 177 -30.21 21.59 -6.22
CA GLU A 177 -30.30 20.53 -5.21
C GLU A 177 -29.09 19.61 -5.30
N ILE A 178 -28.68 19.25 -6.52
CA ILE A 178 -27.43 18.53 -6.77
C ILE A 178 -26.24 19.31 -6.19
N ALA A 179 -26.14 20.61 -6.47
CA ALA A 179 -25.06 21.44 -5.95
C ALA A 179 -25.08 21.54 -4.42
N SER A 180 -26.26 21.61 -3.80
CA SER A 180 -26.39 21.63 -2.34
C SER A 180 -25.98 20.30 -1.70
N THR A 181 -26.41 19.18 -2.29
CA THR A 181 -26.07 17.83 -1.81
C THR A 181 -24.57 17.59 -1.92
N LEU A 182 -23.97 17.97 -3.05
CA LEU A 182 -22.52 17.93 -3.23
C LEU A 182 -21.77 18.82 -2.23
N ALA A 183 -22.26 20.04 -1.99
CA ALA A 183 -21.64 20.94 -1.02
C ALA A 183 -21.70 20.37 0.41
N VAL A 184 -22.83 19.74 0.79
CA VAL A 184 -22.98 19.07 2.08
C VAL A 184 -21.99 17.92 2.20
N ILE A 185 -21.95 17.02 1.20
CA ILE A 185 -21.02 15.88 1.18
C ILE A 185 -19.56 16.35 1.33
N LEU A 186 -19.13 17.37 0.56
CA LEU A 186 -17.78 17.91 0.63
C LEU A 186 -17.45 18.55 1.98
N VAL A 187 -18.38 19.31 2.56
CA VAL A 187 -18.21 19.92 3.88
C VAL A 187 -18.13 18.84 4.95
N MET A 188 -18.94 17.79 4.87
CA MET A 188 -18.96 16.71 5.85
C MET A 188 -17.71 15.84 5.76
N MET A 189 -17.25 15.47 4.55
CA MET A 189 -15.97 14.79 4.37
C MET A 189 -14.80 15.63 4.90
N SER A 190 -14.79 16.92 4.60
CA SER A 190 -13.76 17.85 5.12
C SER A 190 -13.82 17.91 6.65
N PHE A 191 -15.01 17.97 7.23
CA PHE A 191 -15.19 18.00 8.68
C PHE A 191 -14.70 16.71 9.34
N ILE A 192 -15.05 15.53 8.82
CA ILE A 192 -14.60 14.24 9.36
C ILE A 192 -13.09 14.10 9.20
N GLY A 193 -12.51 14.52 8.07
CA GLY A 193 -11.07 14.55 7.85
C GLY A 193 -10.33 15.48 8.82
N ILE A 194 -10.80 16.71 8.98
CA ILE A 194 -10.24 17.68 9.95
C ILE A 194 -10.39 17.15 11.37
N PHE A 195 -11.53 16.57 11.71
CA PHE A 195 -11.78 15.98 13.03
C PHE A 195 -10.86 14.78 13.30
N SER A 196 -10.62 13.94 12.28
CA SER A 196 -9.64 12.84 12.31
C SER A 196 -8.24 13.36 12.60
N LEU A 197 -7.77 14.36 11.84
CA LEU A 197 -6.45 14.97 12.02
C LEU A 197 -6.32 15.66 13.39
N PHE A 198 -7.33 16.45 13.78
CA PHE A 198 -7.36 17.10 15.09
C PHE A 198 -7.32 16.08 16.23
N SER A 199 -8.11 15.01 16.12
CA SER A 199 -8.14 13.96 17.14
C SER A 199 -6.81 13.24 17.23
N SER A 200 -6.16 12.94 16.10
CA SER A 200 -4.84 12.29 16.04
C SER A 200 -3.77 13.11 16.77
N ARG A 201 -3.84 14.44 16.70
CA ARG A 201 -2.84 15.32 17.31
C ARG A 201 -3.11 15.62 18.78
N TYR A 202 -4.37 15.76 19.19
CA TYR A 202 -4.72 16.31 20.51
C TYR A 202 -5.45 15.34 21.43
N ILE A 203 -6.37 14.54 20.91
CA ILE A 203 -7.24 13.67 21.73
C ILE A 203 -6.58 12.31 21.96
N LEU A 204 -6.16 11.68 20.87
CA LEU A 204 -5.69 10.31 20.85
C LEU A 204 -4.40 10.13 21.66
N PRO A 205 -3.35 10.98 21.57
CA PRO A 205 -2.12 10.78 22.35
C PRO A 205 -2.36 10.81 23.86
N GLY A 206 -3.28 11.65 24.34
CA GLY A 206 -3.61 11.75 25.77
C GLY A 206 -4.44 10.57 26.28
N LEU A 207 -5.41 10.11 25.48
CA LEU A 207 -6.23 8.95 25.81
C LEU A 207 -5.41 7.66 25.80
N PHE A 208 -4.63 7.46 24.74
CA PHE A 208 -3.88 6.24 24.51
C PHE A 208 -2.67 6.08 25.44
N ARG A 209 -1.98 7.17 25.83
CA ARG A 209 -0.91 7.10 26.86
C ARG A 209 -1.40 6.59 28.21
N ARG A 210 -2.67 6.82 28.58
CA ARG A 210 -3.25 6.34 29.85
C ARG A 210 -3.65 4.87 29.83
N ILE A 211 -3.78 4.30 28.63
CA ILE A 211 -4.35 2.98 28.40
C ILE A 211 -3.30 2.02 27.79
N ALA A 212 -2.16 2.54 27.33
CA ALA A 212 -1.09 1.80 26.66
C ALA A 212 -0.60 0.56 27.45
N ASP A 213 -0.65 0.59 28.78
CA ASP A 213 -0.25 -0.56 29.62
C ASP A 213 -1.24 -1.74 29.54
N ASN A 214 -2.48 -1.53 29.07
CA ASN A 214 -3.51 -2.56 28.93
C ASN A 214 -3.93 -2.75 27.47
N LYS A 215 -3.29 -3.74 26.84
CA LYS A 215 -3.43 -4.08 25.42
C LYS A 215 -4.85 -4.50 25.02
N ASP A 216 -5.65 -5.06 25.93
CA ASP A 216 -7.05 -5.44 25.63
C ASP A 216 -7.96 -4.21 25.57
N VAL A 217 -7.75 -3.25 26.48
CA VAL A 217 -8.50 -1.99 26.48
C VAL A 217 -8.12 -1.15 25.25
N PHE A 218 -6.86 -1.21 24.83
CA PHE A 218 -6.35 -0.53 23.64
C PHE A 218 -7.11 -0.94 22.36
N LEU A 219 -7.32 -2.25 22.15
CA LEU A 219 -8.11 -2.77 21.03
C LEU A 219 -9.58 -2.31 21.09
N ILE A 220 -10.20 -2.37 22.28
CA ILE A 220 -11.59 -1.96 22.46
C ILE A 220 -11.76 -0.47 22.13
N VAL A 221 -10.82 0.38 22.55
CA VAL A 221 -10.87 1.82 22.25
C VAL A 221 -10.75 2.07 20.75
N ALA A 222 -9.86 1.38 20.05
CA ALA A 222 -9.73 1.51 18.61
C ALA A 222 -10.99 1.08 17.84
N ILE A 223 -11.60 -0.04 18.25
CA ILE A 223 -12.87 -0.49 17.64
C ILE A 223 -13.99 0.51 17.94
N ALA A 224 -14.09 1.00 19.17
CA ALA A 224 -15.05 2.05 19.52
C ALA A 224 -14.83 3.33 18.73
N TRP A 225 -13.57 3.66 18.43
CA TRP A 225 -13.19 4.80 17.61
C TRP A 225 -13.60 4.62 16.15
N ALA A 226 -13.41 3.43 15.58
CA ALA A 226 -13.92 3.09 14.26
C ALA A 226 -15.44 3.25 14.18
N PHE A 227 -16.18 2.69 15.15
CA PHE A 227 -17.64 2.81 15.20
C PHE A 227 -18.12 4.24 15.43
N LEU A 228 -17.38 5.07 16.17
CA LEU A 228 -17.70 6.49 16.32
C LEU A 228 -17.67 7.20 14.98
N PHE A 229 -16.64 6.99 14.18
CA PHE A 229 -16.53 7.59 12.85
C PHE A 229 -17.54 7.04 11.86
N VAL A 230 -17.82 5.73 11.91
CA VAL A 230 -18.91 5.11 11.14
C VAL A 230 -20.23 5.79 11.48
N ALA A 231 -20.57 5.97 12.76
CA ALA A 231 -21.79 6.63 13.18
C ALA A 231 -21.85 8.11 12.78
N ILE A 232 -20.70 8.82 12.79
CA ILE A 232 -20.62 10.20 12.30
C ILE A 232 -20.85 10.26 10.78
N ALA A 233 -20.25 9.34 10.01
CA ALA A 233 -20.43 9.24 8.57
C ALA A 233 -21.88 8.88 8.19
N GLU A 234 -22.49 7.93 8.90
CA GLU A 234 -23.88 7.56 8.69
C GLU A 234 -24.83 8.72 9.04
N GLY A 235 -24.61 9.41 10.17
CA GLY A 235 -25.35 10.64 10.50
C GLY A 235 -25.10 11.81 9.55
N ALA A 236 -24.15 11.66 8.63
CA ALA A 236 -23.78 12.59 7.57
C ALA A 236 -24.29 12.20 6.19
N ASP A 237 -25.08 11.12 6.08
CA ASP A 237 -25.49 10.51 4.81
C ASP A 237 -24.29 10.16 3.90
N LEU A 238 -23.14 9.87 4.49
CA LEU A 238 -21.94 9.36 3.81
C LEU A 238 -21.85 7.84 3.96
N ASP A 239 -21.13 7.18 3.06
CA ASP A 239 -20.89 5.73 3.19
C ASP A 239 -20.14 5.45 4.52
N PRO A 240 -20.68 4.59 5.41
CA PRO A 240 -20.06 4.16 6.67
C PRO A 240 -18.56 3.80 6.54
N LYS A 241 -18.18 3.22 5.40
CA LYS A 241 -16.84 2.79 5.05
C LYS A 241 -15.81 3.92 5.02
N VAL A 242 -16.22 5.12 4.56
CA VAL A 242 -15.38 6.32 4.56
C VAL A 242 -15.05 6.74 6.00
N GLY A 243 -16.04 6.66 6.90
CA GLY A 243 -15.84 6.88 8.32
C GLY A 243 -14.82 5.89 8.91
N ALA A 244 -14.98 4.60 8.60
CA ALA A 244 -14.05 3.57 9.06
C ALA A 244 -12.61 3.82 8.57
N PHE A 245 -12.42 4.17 7.30
CA PHE A 245 -11.10 4.54 6.75
C PHE A 245 -10.47 5.74 7.47
N LEU A 246 -11.23 6.83 7.65
CA LEU A 246 -10.75 8.04 8.32
C LEU A 246 -10.42 7.82 9.81
N ALA A 247 -11.13 6.89 10.46
CA ALA A 247 -10.79 6.45 11.81
C ALA A 247 -9.42 5.76 11.83
N GLY A 248 -9.13 4.95 10.82
CA GLY A 248 -7.85 4.26 10.68
C GLY A 248 -6.70 5.23 10.55
N ILE A 249 -6.82 6.20 9.62
CA ILE A 249 -5.81 7.26 9.43
C ILE A 249 -5.55 8.02 10.73
N SER A 250 -6.60 8.32 11.50
CA SER A 250 -6.45 9.06 12.76
C SER A 250 -5.58 8.32 13.78
N LEU A 251 -5.62 6.98 13.77
CA LEU A 251 -4.89 6.11 14.68
C LEU A 251 -3.53 5.69 14.13
N ALA A 252 -3.33 5.72 12.81
CA ALA A 252 -2.06 5.43 12.14
C ALA A 252 -0.91 6.33 12.63
N GLN A 253 -1.26 7.56 13.03
CA GLN A 253 -0.33 8.59 13.53
C GLN A 253 0.18 8.34 14.95
N LEU A 254 -0.32 7.31 15.64
CA LEU A 254 0.10 6.97 17.00
C LEU A 254 1.34 6.05 16.99
N PRO A 255 2.27 6.16 17.96
CA PRO A 255 3.43 5.28 18.07
C PRO A 255 3.11 3.79 18.19
N TYR A 256 1.87 3.45 18.56
CA TYR A 256 1.40 2.09 18.80
C TYR A 256 0.52 1.56 17.65
N SER A 257 0.47 2.24 16.51
CA SER A 257 -0.36 1.85 15.35
C SER A 257 -0.04 0.46 14.84
N LYS A 258 1.24 0.05 14.85
CA LYS A 258 1.65 -1.29 14.41
C LYS A 258 1.12 -2.41 15.31
N GLU A 259 1.16 -2.23 16.64
CA GLU A 259 0.54 -3.21 17.55
C GLU A 259 -0.99 -3.26 17.37
N LEU A 260 -1.61 -2.14 16.98
CA LEU A 260 -3.03 -2.11 16.70
C LEU A 260 -3.37 -2.90 15.43
N GLU A 261 -2.59 -2.71 14.36
CA GLU A 261 -2.70 -3.43 13.10
C GLU A 261 -2.70 -4.95 13.33
N ASP A 262 -1.72 -5.46 14.08
CA ASP A 262 -1.58 -6.89 14.37
C ASP A 262 -2.79 -7.47 15.12
N ARG A 263 -3.45 -6.66 15.96
CA ARG A 263 -4.61 -7.09 16.75
C ARG A 263 -5.93 -6.98 16.00
N ILE A 264 -6.03 -6.05 15.06
CA ILE A 264 -7.24 -5.81 14.27
C ILE A 264 -7.30 -6.74 13.07
N THR A 265 -6.15 -7.10 12.51
CA THR A 265 -6.06 -8.00 11.35
C THR A 265 -6.89 -9.30 11.52
N PRO A 266 -6.82 -10.04 12.64
CA PRO A 266 -7.65 -11.24 12.82
C PRO A 266 -9.16 -10.97 12.85
N ILE A 267 -9.57 -9.82 13.37
CA ILE A 267 -10.98 -9.40 13.40
C ILE A 267 -11.43 -9.07 11.98
N THR A 268 -10.65 -8.25 11.29
CA THR A 268 -10.87 -7.87 9.90
C THR A 268 -10.96 -9.10 9.00
N ASP A 269 -10.04 -10.06 9.11
CA ASP A 269 -10.05 -11.30 8.33
C ASP A 269 -11.32 -12.14 8.54
N PHE A 270 -11.83 -12.19 9.78
CA PHE A 270 -13.07 -12.88 10.08
C PHE A 270 -14.28 -12.24 9.39
N PHE A 271 -14.41 -10.91 9.45
CA PHE A 271 -15.54 -10.24 8.81
C PHE A 271 -15.41 -10.17 7.29
N ILE A 272 -14.20 -10.07 6.75
CA ILE A 272 -13.93 -10.11 5.30
C ILE A 272 -14.43 -11.41 4.67
N LEU A 273 -14.28 -12.54 5.38
CA LEU A 273 -14.83 -13.82 4.93
C LEU A 273 -16.34 -13.71 4.70
N VAL A 274 -17.05 -13.05 5.61
CA VAL A 274 -18.50 -12.87 5.51
C VAL A 274 -18.86 -11.92 4.39
N PHE A 275 -18.13 -10.81 4.25
CA PHE A 275 -18.29 -9.83 3.17
C PHE A 275 -18.18 -10.48 1.77
N PHE A 276 -17.15 -11.28 1.55
CA PHE A 276 -16.99 -11.95 0.27
C PHE A 276 -18.03 -13.04 0.04
N ALA A 277 -18.49 -13.72 1.10
CA ALA A 277 -19.62 -14.63 1.00
C ALA A 277 -20.92 -13.89 0.64
N THR A 278 -21.18 -12.70 1.20
CA THR A 278 -22.38 -11.92 0.84
C THR A 278 -22.40 -11.48 -0.60
N ILE A 279 -21.26 -11.12 -1.21
CA ILE A 279 -21.18 -10.86 -2.66
C ILE A 279 -21.68 -12.08 -3.46
N GLY A 280 -21.27 -13.30 -3.07
CA GLY A 280 -21.76 -14.52 -3.71
C GLY A 280 -23.24 -14.81 -3.48
N LEU A 281 -23.78 -14.44 -2.30
CA LEU A 281 -25.20 -14.61 -1.96
C LEU A 281 -26.12 -13.61 -2.67
N GLN A 282 -25.60 -12.43 -3.06
CA GLN A 282 -26.37 -11.42 -3.81
C GLN A 282 -26.68 -11.84 -5.25
N ILE A 283 -26.01 -12.85 -5.77
CA ILE A 283 -26.24 -13.35 -7.12
C ILE A 283 -27.56 -14.14 -7.11
N ASP A 284 -28.57 -13.63 -7.81
CA ASP A 284 -29.88 -14.26 -7.91
C ASP A 284 -30.15 -14.81 -9.31
N GLY A 285 -30.80 -15.97 -9.37
CA GLY A 285 -31.33 -16.59 -10.59
C GLY A 285 -30.29 -17.03 -11.63
N LEU A 286 -29.99 -18.33 -11.67
CA LEU A 286 -29.10 -18.92 -12.68
C LEU A 286 -29.53 -18.60 -14.13
N SER A 287 -30.84 -18.48 -14.39
CA SER A 287 -31.36 -18.12 -15.71
C SER A 287 -30.98 -16.70 -16.13
N SER A 288 -31.10 -15.73 -15.22
CA SER A 288 -30.80 -14.32 -15.46
C SER A 288 -29.29 -14.12 -15.58
N LEU A 289 -28.52 -14.78 -14.71
CA LEU A 289 -27.05 -14.80 -14.76
C LEU A 289 -26.51 -15.29 -16.12
N LEU A 290 -27.14 -16.32 -16.69
CA LEU A 290 -26.72 -16.91 -17.95
C LEU A 290 -27.40 -16.31 -19.18
N ALA A 291 -28.31 -15.34 -19.04
CA ALA A 291 -29.02 -14.74 -20.16
C ALA A 291 -28.05 -14.08 -21.18
N TYR A 292 -27.04 -13.37 -20.66
CA TYR A 292 -26.04 -12.64 -21.44
C TYR A 292 -24.61 -13.16 -21.23
N TRP A 293 -24.47 -14.48 -21.04
CA TRP A 293 -23.19 -15.08 -20.62
C TRP A 293 -22.01 -14.79 -21.56
N TRP A 294 -22.24 -14.82 -22.88
CA TRP A 294 -21.15 -14.60 -23.85
C TRP A 294 -20.79 -13.11 -23.95
N GLN A 295 -21.79 -12.21 -23.83
CA GLN A 295 -21.56 -10.78 -23.74
C GLN A 295 -20.74 -10.44 -22.50
N ALA A 296 -21.06 -11.05 -21.36
CA ALA A 296 -20.33 -10.85 -20.11
C ALA A 296 -18.85 -11.24 -20.24
N ILE A 297 -18.55 -12.38 -20.88
CA ILE A 297 -17.17 -12.82 -21.13
C ILE A 297 -16.43 -11.84 -22.05
N VAL A 298 -17.06 -11.45 -23.17
CA VAL A 298 -16.45 -10.52 -24.13
C VAL A 298 -16.20 -9.16 -23.49
N ALA A 299 -17.18 -8.63 -22.76
CA ALA A 299 -17.05 -7.37 -22.04
C ALA A 299 -15.96 -7.45 -20.97
N SER A 300 -15.91 -8.53 -20.17
CA SER A 300 -14.89 -8.72 -19.14
C SER A 300 -13.49 -8.61 -19.73
N ILE A 301 -13.22 -9.30 -20.84
CA ILE A 301 -11.89 -9.27 -21.49
C ILE A 301 -11.57 -7.86 -22.00
N ILE A 302 -12.50 -7.22 -22.70
CA ILE A 302 -12.26 -5.90 -23.30
C ILE A 302 -12.08 -4.83 -22.22
N LEU A 303 -12.91 -4.86 -21.17
CA LEU A 303 -12.85 -3.89 -20.08
C LEU A 303 -11.61 -4.09 -19.20
N MET A 304 -11.18 -5.33 -18.93
CA MET A 304 -9.95 -5.57 -18.19
C MET A 304 -8.72 -5.09 -18.96
N VAL A 305 -8.62 -5.47 -20.24
CA VAL A 305 -7.49 -5.05 -21.09
C VAL A 305 -7.52 -3.54 -21.32
N GLY A 306 -8.70 -2.98 -21.54
CA GLY A 306 -8.85 -1.54 -21.73
C GLY A 306 -8.51 -0.76 -20.47
N ASN A 307 -8.98 -1.20 -19.29
CA ASN A 307 -8.67 -0.53 -18.03
C ASN A 307 -7.18 -0.61 -17.69
N PHE A 308 -6.51 -1.74 -17.99
CA PHE A 308 -5.05 -1.84 -17.89
C PHE A 308 -4.37 -0.73 -18.70
N TRP A 309 -4.71 -0.56 -19.98
CA TRP A 309 -4.08 0.46 -20.82
C TRP A 309 -4.46 1.89 -20.42
N ILE A 310 -5.69 2.12 -19.98
CA ILE A 310 -6.15 3.41 -19.45
C ILE A 310 -5.33 3.77 -18.22
N MET A 311 -5.24 2.88 -17.24
CA MET A 311 -4.44 3.09 -16.03
C MET A 311 -2.97 3.27 -16.37
N PHE A 312 -2.41 2.45 -17.27
CA PHE A 312 -0.99 2.50 -17.62
C PHE A 312 -0.64 3.86 -18.20
N TYR A 313 -1.46 4.33 -19.15
CA TYR A 313 -1.30 5.66 -19.74
C TYR A 313 -1.43 6.78 -18.71
N LEU A 314 -2.34 6.68 -17.76
CA LEU A 314 -2.58 7.72 -16.77
C LEU A 314 -1.50 7.78 -15.70
N ILE A 315 -1.00 6.63 -15.23
CA ILE A 315 0.09 6.55 -14.25
C ILE A 315 1.40 7.01 -14.91
N ASP A 316 1.72 6.51 -16.10
CA ASP A 316 2.93 6.89 -16.87
C ASP A 316 2.96 8.41 -17.15
N ARG A 317 1.81 8.99 -17.50
CA ARG A 317 1.67 10.43 -17.73
C ARG A 317 1.98 11.29 -16.49
N GLU A 318 1.81 10.76 -15.29
CA GLU A 318 2.12 11.46 -14.04
C GLU A 318 3.62 11.38 -13.68
N GLY A 319 4.45 10.73 -14.51
CA GLY A 319 5.90 10.68 -14.35
C GLY A 319 6.38 9.52 -13.47
N PHE A 320 5.54 8.53 -13.22
CA PHE A 320 5.97 7.31 -12.53
C PHE A 320 6.69 6.36 -13.49
N ASP A 321 7.64 5.59 -12.97
CA ASP A 321 8.38 4.62 -13.77
C ASP A 321 7.48 3.53 -14.38
N VAL A 322 8.03 2.79 -15.35
CA VAL A 322 7.30 1.77 -16.10
C VAL A 322 6.88 0.60 -15.22
N GLU A 323 7.70 0.24 -14.22
CA GLU A 323 7.39 -0.81 -13.25
C GLU A 323 6.17 -0.42 -12.41
N THR A 324 6.17 0.78 -11.84
CA THR A 324 5.06 1.33 -11.06
C THR A 324 3.81 1.47 -11.90
N SER A 325 3.96 1.98 -13.12
CA SER A 325 2.86 2.09 -14.08
C SER A 325 2.25 0.74 -14.42
N PHE A 326 3.07 -0.29 -14.64
CA PHE A 326 2.59 -1.64 -14.91
C PHE A 326 1.90 -2.26 -13.69
N LEU A 327 2.55 -2.23 -12.53
CA LEU A 327 2.05 -2.85 -11.30
C LEU A 327 0.76 -2.16 -10.81
N GLY A 328 0.69 -0.83 -10.82
CA GLY A 328 -0.56 -0.14 -10.47
C GLY A 328 -1.69 -0.47 -11.46
N SER A 329 -1.38 -0.47 -12.76
CA SER A 329 -2.39 -0.77 -13.78
C SER A 329 -2.95 -2.18 -13.72
N ILE A 330 -2.09 -3.17 -13.47
CA ILE A 330 -2.51 -4.57 -13.41
C ILE A 330 -3.36 -4.85 -12.17
N ASN A 331 -3.16 -4.09 -11.09
CA ASN A 331 -3.93 -4.21 -9.86
C ASN A 331 -5.38 -3.72 -9.98
N MET A 332 -5.63 -2.80 -10.92
CA MET A 332 -6.92 -2.14 -11.07
C MET A 332 -7.82 -2.70 -12.17
N VAL A 333 -7.45 -3.78 -12.87
CA VAL A 333 -8.15 -4.22 -14.10
C VAL A 333 -9.61 -4.69 -13.92
N GLN A 334 -10.05 -5.00 -12.71
CA GLN A 334 -11.36 -5.59 -12.42
C GLN A 334 -12.49 -4.60 -12.24
N VAL A 335 -13.72 -5.12 -12.37
CA VAL A 335 -14.94 -4.41 -12.01
C VAL A 335 -15.30 -4.67 -10.54
N SER A 336 -15.81 -3.63 -9.88
CA SER A 336 -16.23 -3.66 -8.47
C SER A 336 -17.54 -4.40 -8.18
N GLU A 337 -17.72 -4.77 -6.91
CA GLU A 337 -18.99 -5.19 -6.33
C GLU A 337 -20.05 -4.10 -6.41
N PHE A 338 -19.63 -2.83 -6.50
CA PHE A 338 -20.54 -1.71 -6.69
C PHE A 338 -21.35 -1.80 -7.98
N SER A 339 -20.89 -2.57 -8.98
CA SER A 339 -21.68 -2.87 -10.17
C SER A 339 -22.99 -3.59 -9.85
N LEU A 340 -23.00 -4.46 -8.81
CA LEU A 340 -24.18 -5.16 -8.31
C LEU A 340 -25.12 -4.20 -7.59
N ILE A 341 -24.58 -3.31 -6.77
CA ILE A 341 -25.35 -2.32 -6.01
C ILE A 341 -26.04 -1.33 -6.96
N VAL A 342 -25.29 -0.75 -7.90
CA VAL A 342 -25.84 0.15 -8.93
C VAL A 342 -26.86 -0.59 -9.80
N GLY A 343 -26.59 -1.85 -10.16
CA GLY A 343 -27.52 -2.68 -10.90
C GLY A 343 -28.84 -2.92 -10.15
N ALA A 344 -28.77 -3.26 -8.86
CA ALA A 344 -29.95 -3.47 -8.02
C ALA A 344 -30.80 -2.20 -7.89
N LEU A 345 -30.17 -1.04 -7.66
CA LEU A 345 -30.86 0.25 -7.65
C LEU A 345 -31.52 0.57 -9.00
N ALA A 346 -30.86 0.22 -10.10
CA ALA A 346 -31.40 0.42 -11.44
C ALA A 346 -32.58 -0.52 -11.75
N ILE A 347 -32.65 -1.72 -11.13
CA ILE A 347 -33.83 -2.59 -11.17
C ILE A 347 -34.99 -1.92 -10.43
N ASP A 348 -34.74 -1.39 -9.22
CA ASP A 348 -35.77 -0.73 -8.40
C ASP A 348 -36.35 0.51 -9.08
N GLN A 349 -35.52 1.23 -9.85
CA GLN A 349 -35.92 2.38 -10.68
C GLN A 349 -36.48 1.99 -12.06
N GLU A 350 -36.69 0.69 -12.33
CA GLU A 350 -37.18 0.14 -13.60
C GLU A 350 -36.33 0.53 -14.84
N LEU A 351 -35.06 0.88 -14.64
CA LEU A 351 -34.15 1.31 -15.71
C LEU A 351 -33.57 0.12 -16.49
N ILE A 352 -33.39 -1.01 -15.81
CA ILE A 352 -32.88 -2.26 -16.40
C ILE A 352 -33.74 -3.45 -15.97
N GLY A 353 -33.61 -4.59 -16.68
CA GLY A 353 -34.23 -5.86 -16.30
C GLY A 353 -33.28 -6.79 -15.54
N PRO A 354 -33.81 -7.86 -14.89
CA PRO A 354 -33.03 -8.80 -14.08
C PRO A 354 -31.92 -9.51 -14.88
N ASP A 355 -32.11 -9.68 -16.19
CA ASP A 355 -31.08 -10.25 -17.08
C ASP A 355 -29.83 -9.35 -17.18
N VAL A 356 -30.00 -8.02 -17.15
CA VAL A 356 -28.88 -7.06 -17.17
C VAL A 356 -28.17 -7.02 -15.83
N LEU A 357 -28.90 -7.14 -14.71
CA LEU A 357 -28.27 -7.35 -13.41
C LEU A 357 -27.45 -8.64 -13.41
N GLY A 358 -28.00 -9.74 -13.93
CA GLY A 358 -27.27 -11.01 -14.10
C GLY A 358 -26.02 -10.88 -14.97
N TYR A 359 -26.07 -10.08 -16.05
CA TYR A 359 -24.89 -9.73 -16.85
C TYR A 359 -23.81 -9.03 -16.01
N LEU A 360 -24.18 -8.01 -15.23
CA LEU A 360 -23.25 -7.29 -14.35
C LEU A 360 -22.66 -8.22 -13.29
N SER A 361 -23.48 -9.07 -12.67
CA SER A 361 -23.03 -10.05 -11.69
C SER A 361 -22.02 -11.04 -12.24
N LEU A 362 -22.30 -11.60 -13.42
CA LEU A 362 -21.40 -12.55 -14.06
C LEU A 362 -20.08 -11.89 -14.44
N MET A 363 -20.13 -10.68 -14.98
CA MET A 363 -18.95 -9.91 -15.36
C MET A 363 -18.11 -9.54 -14.13
N ALA A 364 -18.73 -9.06 -13.04
CA ALA A 364 -18.03 -8.80 -11.77
C ALA A 364 -17.34 -10.07 -11.26
N LEU A 365 -18.06 -11.20 -11.19
CA LEU A 365 -17.51 -12.49 -10.74
C LEU A 365 -16.31 -12.93 -11.59
N LEU A 366 -16.42 -12.85 -12.92
CA LEU A 366 -15.34 -13.22 -13.84
C LEU A 366 -14.12 -12.32 -13.66
N THR A 367 -14.31 -11.01 -13.66
CA THR A 367 -13.21 -10.04 -13.57
C THR A 367 -12.52 -10.10 -12.20
N MET A 368 -13.27 -10.15 -11.10
CA MET A 368 -12.72 -10.30 -9.74
C MET A 368 -11.95 -11.61 -9.57
N SER A 369 -12.50 -12.73 -10.05
CA SER A 369 -11.82 -14.03 -9.96
C SER A 369 -10.52 -14.02 -10.75
N LEU A 370 -10.56 -13.52 -11.98
CA LEU A 370 -9.39 -13.49 -12.86
C LEU A 370 -8.34 -12.50 -12.36
N SER A 371 -8.74 -11.29 -11.94
CA SER A 371 -7.82 -10.29 -11.42
C SER A 371 -7.14 -10.76 -10.14
N THR A 372 -7.84 -11.47 -9.25
CA THR A 372 -7.23 -11.97 -8.02
C THR A 372 -5.97 -12.83 -8.31
N TYR A 373 -6.00 -13.66 -9.35
CA TYR A 373 -4.82 -14.39 -9.79
C TYR A 373 -3.79 -13.48 -10.48
N ILE A 374 -4.24 -12.56 -11.35
CA ILE A 374 -3.32 -11.63 -12.03
C ILE A 374 -2.51 -10.81 -11.01
N ILE A 375 -3.16 -10.28 -9.97
CA ILE A 375 -2.54 -9.48 -8.90
C ILE A 375 -1.61 -10.33 -8.04
N ALA A 376 -2.04 -11.56 -7.70
CA ALA A 376 -1.22 -12.49 -6.93
C ALA A 376 0.10 -12.83 -7.64
N TYR A 377 0.13 -12.81 -8.98
CA TYR A 377 1.30 -13.12 -9.80
C TYR A 377 1.82 -11.91 -10.62
N ASN A 378 1.50 -10.68 -10.19
CA ASN A 378 1.81 -9.45 -10.96
C ASN A 378 3.31 -9.25 -11.24
N HIS A 379 4.20 -9.52 -10.29
CA HIS A 379 5.66 -9.38 -10.45
C HIS A 379 6.20 -10.40 -11.46
N ALA A 380 5.79 -11.67 -11.36
CA ALA A 380 6.18 -12.70 -12.33
C ALA A 380 5.67 -12.39 -13.75
N LEU A 381 4.51 -11.71 -13.84
CA LEU A 381 3.98 -11.23 -15.11
C LEU A 381 4.79 -10.05 -15.64
N TYR A 382 5.17 -9.10 -14.77
CA TYR A 382 6.03 -7.98 -15.10
C TYR A 382 7.39 -8.44 -15.61
N GLU A 383 8.13 -9.27 -14.86
CA GLU A 383 9.44 -9.80 -15.26
C GLU A 383 9.43 -10.46 -16.65
N ARG A 384 8.30 -11.11 -17.01
CA ARG A 384 8.15 -11.78 -18.31
C ARG A 384 7.77 -10.82 -19.44
N LEU A 385 7.15 -9.69 -19.12
CA LEU A 385 6.70 -8.68 -20.08
C LEU A 385 7.60 -7.43 -20.12
N GLU A 386 8.50 -7.26 -19.15
CA GLU A 386 9.47 -6.17 -19.03
C GLU A 386 10.16 -5.87 -20.37
N PRO A 387 10.64 -6.85 -21.16
CA PRO A 387 11.31 -6.56 -22.44
C PRO A 387 10.43 -5.85 -23.48
N TRP A 388 9.10 -5.97 -23.37
CA TRP A 388 8.16 -5.25 -24.22
C TRP A 388 7.88 -3.84 -23.70
N PHE A 389 7.87 -3.67 -22.37
CA PHE A 389 7.54 -2.41 -21.72
C PHE A 389 8.72 -1.45 -21.59
N ARG A 390 9.97 -1.92 -21.66
CA ARG A 390 11.19 -1.07 -21.75
C ARG A 390 11.22 -0.10 -22.93
N ARG A 391 10.34 -0.27 -23.92
CA ARG A 391 10.18 0.69 -25.03
C ARG A 391 9.37 1.93 -24.66
N PHE A 392 8.71 1.89 -23.50
CA PHE A 392 7.93 2.98 -22.94
C PHE A 392 8.68 3.69 -21.80
N GLU A 393 9.87 3.20 -21.40
CA GLU A 393 10.79 4.01 -20.56
C GLU A 393 11.10 5.28 -21.36
N SER A 394 10.75 6.44 -20.81
CA SER A 394 11.09 7.74 -21.39
C SER A 394 12.60 7.92 -21.27
N ASP A 395 13.26 8.26 -22.39
CA ASP A 395 14.70 8.58 -22.43
C ASP A 395 15.04 9.87 -21.62
N ASP A 396 14.06 10.51 -20.97
CA ASP A 396 14.16 11.88 -20.43
C ASP A 396 14.40 11.96 -18.91
N GLU A 397 14.33 10.86 -18.15
CA GLU A 397 14.74 10.84 -16.73
C GLU A 397 15.92 9.89 -16.48
N LYS A 398 17.09 10.50 -16.32
CA LYS A 398 18.38 9.94 -15.90
C LYS A 398 19.08 8.99 -16.90
N ASP A 399 19.52 9.59 -18.00
CA ASP A 399 20.88 9.39 -18.52
C ASP A 399 21.89 10.33 -17.78
N ALA A 400 21.63 10.59 -16.49
CA ALA A 400 22.57 11.26 -15.61
C ALA A 400 23.42 10.18 -14.94
N ASP A 401 24.60 9.93 -15.54
CA ASP A 401 25.76 9.28 -14.92
C ASP A 401 25.70 7.76 -14.61
N ILE A 402 24.96 6.96 -15.38
CA ILE A 402 25.05 5.47 -15.31
C ILE A 402 26.48 4.94 -15.60
N SER A 403 27.40 5.81 -16.06
CA SER A 403 28.80 5.49 -16.38
C SER A 403 29.86 6.20 -15.53
N LYS A 404 29.52 6.76 -14.35
CA LYS A 404 30.53 7.49 -13.55
C LYS A 404 31.48 6.58 -12.78
N TYR A 405 30.94 5.57 -12.13
CA TYR A 405 31.68 4.78 -11.15
C TYR A 405 32.35 3.56 -11.80
N GLU A 406 33.68 3.55 -11.87
CA GLU A 406 34.52 2.39 -12.23
C GLU A 406 35.49 2.13 -11.06
N ASN A 407 35.74 0.86 -10.70
CA ASN A 407 36.60 0.49 -9.56
C ASN A 407 36.11 1.08 -8.21
N HIS A 408 34.80 1.00 -7.96
CA HIS A 408 34.15 1.55 -6.77
C HIS A 408 33.63 0.48 -5.80
N ALA A 409 33.39 0.91 -4.56
CA ALA A 409 32.67 0.14 -3.56
C ALA A 409 31.27 0.72 -3.31
N ILE A 410 30.33 -0.15 -2.95
CA ILE A 410 28.97 0.24 -2.58
C ILE A 410 28.69 -0.15 -1.12
N ALA A 411 28.17 0.79 -0.34
CA ALA A 411 27.61 0.53 0.98
C ALA A 411 26.09 0.72 0.97
N ILE A 412 25.34 -0.32 1.31
CA ILE A 412 23.87 -0.32 1.33
C ILE A 412 23.40 -0.25 2.78
N GLY A 413 22.78 0.87 3.13
CA GLY A 413 22.46 1.28 4.49
C GLY A 413 23.59 2.09 5.11
N TYR A 414 23.26 3.24 5.71
CA TYR A 414 24.16 4.07 6.49
C TYR A 414 23.88 3.87 7.98
N ASP A 415 24.75 3.14 8.66
CA ASP A 415 24.63 2.82 10.08
C ASP A 415 26.00 2.60 10.74
N GLU A 416 26.02 2.15 12.00
CA GLU A 416 27.27 1.96 12.75
C GLU A 416 28.26 0.99 12.09
N ILE A 417 27.78 0.02 11.31
CA ILE A 417 28.60 -0.98 10.63
C ILE A 417 29.22 -0.35 9.39
N THR A 418 28.39 0.26 8.54
CA THR A 418 28.88 0.88 7.30
C THR A 418 29.73 2.11 7.58
N GLU A 419 29.35 2.99 8.50
CA GLU A 419 30.13 4.17 8.92
C GLU A 419 31.58 3.82 9.29
N ARG A 420 31.80 2.67 9.95
CA ARG A 420 33.15 2.19 10.30
C ARG A 420 33.90 1.55 9.15
N ALA A 421 33.18 0.98 8.19
CA ALA A 421 33.78 0.39 7.01
C ALA A 421 34.19 1.45 5.97
N LEU A 422 33.44 2.55 5.84
CA LEU A 422 33.64 3.56 4.80
C LEU A 422 35.08 4.08 4.70
N PRO A 423 35.79 4.47 5.80
CA PRO A 423 37.16 4.94 5.69
C PRO A 423 38.13 3.87 5.18
N LEU A 424 37.87 2.60 5.49
CA LEU A 424 38.70 1.47 5.01
C LEU A 424 38.45 1.17 3.54
N LEU A 425 37.21 1.37 3.08
CA LEU A 425 36.85 1.25 1.66
C LEU A 425 37.46 2.38 0.85
N GLU A 426 37.42 3.62 1.34
CA GLU A 426 38.04 4.78 0.70
C GLU A 426 39.57 4.64 0.56
N GLU A 427 40.24 3.88 1.44
CA GLU A 427 41.67 3.58 1.31
C GLU A 427 41.99 2.62 0.14
N HIS A 428 41.03 1.84 -0.35
CA HIS A 428 41.24 0.75 -1.31
C HIS A 428 40.52 0.93 -2.65
N PHE A 429 39.42 1.67 -2.67
CA PHE A 429 38.60 1.95 -3.86
C PHE A 429 38.67 3.42 -4.23
N GLU A 430 38.58 3.74 -5.52
CA GLU A 430 38.66 5.12 -5.99
C GLU A 430 37.44 5.95 -5.53
N GLU A 431 36.29 5.29 -5.47
CA GLU A 431 35.01 5.89 -5.08
C GLU A 431 34.23 4.94 -4.17
N VAL A 432 33.49 5.50 -3.22
CA VAL A 432 32.58 4.78 -2.33
C VAL A 432 31.20 5.43 -2.45
N VAL A 433 30.23 4.64 -2.89
CA VAL A 433 28.84 5.08 -3.10
C VAL A 433 27.97 4.50 -1.99
N ILE A 434 27.22 5.37 -1.31
CA ILE A 434 26.32 4.98 -0.22
C ILE A 434 24.88 4.97 -0.72
N ILE A 435 24.10 3.95 -0.39
CA ILE A 435 22.69 3.86 -0.76
C ILE A 435 21.86 3.83 0.52
N ASP A 436 21.02 4.84 0.73
CA ASP A 436 20.13 4.92 1.87
C ASP A 436 18.77 5.55 1.50
N ARG A 437 17.72 5.20 2.23
CA ARG A 437 16.34 5.70 2.08
C ARG A 437 15.91 6.64 3.21
N GLN A 438 16.72 6.82 4.24
CA GLN A 438 16.43 7.68 5.39
C GLN A 438 16.97 9.08 5.14
N THR A 439 16.07 10.08 5.16
CA THR A 439 16.42 11.48 4.90
C THR A 439 17.44 12.01 5.91
N ASP A 440 17.30 11.67 7.20
CA ASP A 440 18.25 12.07 8.25
C ASP A 440 19.70 11.61 7.95
N HIS A 441 19.87 10.44 7.31
CA HIS A 441 21.20 9.95 6.92
C HIS A 441 21.76 10.70 5.71
N ILE A 442 20.89 11.10 4.78
CA ILE A 442 21.29 11.88 3.61
C ILE A 442 21.72 13.28 4.01
N GLU A 443 20.99 13.94 4.91
CA GLU A 443 21.38 15.25 5.44
C GLU A 443 22.78 15.17 6.08
N GLU A 444 23.06 14.12 6.86
CA GLU A 444 24.40 13.88 7.43
C GLU A 444 25.48 13.68 6.35
N LEU A 445 25.19 12.90 5.29
CA LEU A 445 26.13 12.66 4.20
C LEU A 445 26.38 13.93 3.36
N GLU A 446 25.37 14.76 3.17
CA GLU A 446 25.47 16.06 2.48
C GLU A 446 26.31 17.06 3.27
N GLU A 447 26.11 17.15 4.59
CA GLU A 447 26.90 18.01 5.48
C GLU A 447 28.38 17.61 5.51
N GLU A 448 28.66 16.30 5.55
CA GLU A 448 30.03 15.80 5.50
C GLU A 448 30.69 16.02 4.13
N GLY A 449 29.91 15.94 3.05
CA GLY A 449 30.36 16.14 1.67
C GLY A 449 31.50 15.23 1.23
N ARG A 450 31.67 14.09 1.93
CA ARG A 450 32.84 13.19 1.78
C ARG A 450 32.57 11.99 0.88
N TYR A 451 31.34 11.50 0.84
CA TYR A 451 30.96 10.32 0.07
C TYR A 451 29.84 10.66 -0.91
N GLU A 452 29.88 10.03 -2.07
CA GLU A 452 28.76 10.05 -3.01
C GLU A 452 27.63 9.18 -2.46
N TYR A 453 26.38 9.58 -2.68
CA TYR A 453 25.23 8.83 -2.20
C TYR A 453 24.11 8.76 -3.25
N VAL A 454 23.31 7.69 -3.17
CA VAL A 454 22.08 7.50 -3.92
C VAL A 454 20.95 7.41 -2.92
N PHE A 455 20.06 8.40 -2.93
CA PHE A 455 18.86 8.39 -2.10
C PHE A 455 17.79 7.49 -2.74
N GLY A 456 17.41 6.43 -2.02
CA GLY A 456 16.36 5.54 -2.46
C GLY A 456 16.41 4.17 -1.81
N ASP A 457 15.34 3.40 -2.00
CA ASP A 457 15.27 2.04 -1.52
C ASP A 457 15.93 1.08 -2.54
N PHE A 458 16.97 0.39 -2.11
CA PHE A 458 17.77 -0.54 -2.90
C PHE A 458 16.96 -1.64 -3.60
N ARG A 459 15.73 -1.92 -3.13
CA ARG A 459 14.80 -2.86 -3.79
C ARG A 459 14.35 -2.38 -5.17
N HIS A 460 14.45 -1.09 -5.47
CA HIS A 460 14.12 -0.55 -6.79
C HIS A 460 15.31 -0.69 -7.75
N THR A 461 15.00 -1.04 -8.99
CA THR A 461 16.00 -1.31 -10.03
C THR A 461 16.76 -0.04 -10.41
N GLU A 462 16.11 1.11 -10.33
CA GLU A 462 16.62 2.44 -10.62
C GLU A 462 17.78 2.79 -9.69
N VAL A 463 17.63 2.54 -8.39
CA VAL A 463 18.67 2.76 -7.37
C VAL A 463 19.89 1.86 -7.62
N ARG A 464 19.67 0.61 -8.01
CA ARG A 464 20.76 -0.33 -8.35
C ARG A 464 21.48 0.04 -9.66
N LYS A 465 20.74 0.60 -10.63
CA LYS A 465 21.31 1.14 -11.88
C LYS A 465 22.12 2.41 -11.60
N GLU A 466 21.57 3.35 -10.83
CA GLU A 466 22.20 4.63 -10.48
C GLU A 466 23.51 4.44 -9.71
N SER A 467 23.59 3.44 -8.84
CA SER A 467 24.82 3.06 -8.12
C SER A 467 25.81 2.20 -8.93
N ASN A 468 25.51 1.88 -10.19
CA ASN A 468 26.28 0.96 -11.02
C ASN A 468 26.64 -0.37 -10.29
N LEU A 469 25.65 -1.04 -9.71
CA LEU A 469 25.86 -2.27 -8.91
C LEU A 469 26.65 -3.36 -9.65
N LYS A 470 26.47 -3.47 -10.98
CA LYS A 470 27.14 -4.45 -11.82
C LYS A 470 28.63 -4.18 -12.03
N GLY A 471 29.04 -2.91 -11.88
CA GLY A 471 30.44 -2.48 -11.99
C GLY A 471 31.20 -2.49 -10.66
N ALA A 472 30.52 -2.67 -9.53
CA ALA A 472 31.13 -2.61 -8.21
C ALA A 472 32.10 -3.77 -7.97
N GLU A 473 33.28 -3.46 -7.43
CA GLU A 473 34.26 -4.47 -7.02
C GLU A 473 34.01 -5.00 -5.61
N PHE A 474 33.38 -4.17 -4.77
CA PHE A 474 33.03 -4.52 -3.40
C PHE A 474 31.65 -3.98 -3.04
N VAL A 475 30.84 -4.81 -2.39
CA VAL A 475 29.53 -4.40 -1.88
C VAL A 475 29.36 -4.82 -0.43
N LEU A 476 29.01 -3.88 0.44
CA LEU A 476 28.65 -4.12 1.83
C LEU A 476 27.18 -3.75 2.04
N SER A 477 26.36 -4.70 2.49
CA SER A 477 25.01 -4.42 2.96
C SER A 477 24.91 -4.69 4.46
N SER A 478 24.53 -3.67 5.22
CA SER A 478 24.13 -3.81 6.63
C SER A 478 22.62 -4.07 6.79
N SER A 479 21.90 -4.27 5.68
CA SER A 479 20.49 -4.64 5.74
C SER A 479 20.33 -6.10 6.16
N VAL A 480 19.52 -6.34 7.19
CA VAL A 480 19.06 -7.69 7.56
C VAL A 480 17.86 -8.14 6.72
N GLU A 481 17.33 -7.28 5.85
CA GLU A 481 16.16 -7.58 5.03
C GLU A 481 16.53 -8.58 3.92
N ARG A 482 15.84 -9.73 3.91
CA ARG A 482 16.11 -10.81 2.96
C ARG A 482 15.95 -10.36 1.51
N GLU A 483 14.99 -9.50 1.22
CA GLU A 483 14.71 -9.07 -0.16
C GLU A 483 15.80 -8.14 -0.70
N VAL A 484 16.39 -7.27 0.14
CA VAL A 484 17.55 -6.43 -0.20
C VAL A 484 18.75 -7.32 -0.56
N ASN A 485 19.11 -8.24 0.32
CA ASN A 485 20.26 -9.12 0.11
C ASN A 485 20.07 -10.10 -1.06
N LYS A 486 18.84 -10.54 -1.32
CA LYS A 486 18.53 -11.37 -2.50
C LYS A 486 18.65 -10.57 -3.80
N ALA A 487 18.13 -9.34 -3.84
CA ALA A 487 18.23 -8.47 -5.02
C ALA A 487 19.69 -8.14 -5.32
N LEU A 488 20.47 -7.83 -4.27
CA LEU A 488 21.91 -7.61 -4.35
C LEU A 488 22.63 -8.79 -5.02
N LEU A 489 22.48 -10.00 -4.44
CA LEU A 489 23.18 -11.19 -4.92
C LEU A 489 22.69 -11.69 -6.29
N ALA A 490 21.51 -11.25 -6.74
CA ALA A 490 20.98 -11.59 -8.06
C ALA A 490 21.58 -10.75 -9.19
N GLU A 491 22.03 -9.52 -8.90
CA GLU A 491 22.47 -8.57 -9.92
C GLU A 491 23.95 -8.20 -9.85
N VAL A 492 24.60 -8.36 -8.69
CA VAL A 492 26.03 -8.08 -8.51
C VAL A 492 26.88 -8.97 -9.41
N ASN A 493 28.04 -8.46 -9.80
CA ASN A 493 29.01 -9.20 -10.61
C ASN A 493 29.53 -10.42 -9.83
N GLU A 494 29.72 -11.56 -10.51
CA GLU A 494 30.27 -12.80 -9.92
C GLU A 494 31.68 -12.61 -9.34
N ASP A 495 32.45 -11.66 -9.87
CA ASP A 495 33.80 -11.35 -9.42
C ASP A 495 33.84 -10.35 -8.23
N ALA A 496 32.71 -9.74 -7.88
CA ALA A 496 32.65 -8.77 -6.79
C ALA A 496 32.77 -9.45 -5.42
N THR A 497 33.41 -8.77 -4.47
CA THR A 497 33.42 -9.19 -3.06
C THR A 497 32.18 -8.66 -2.36
N VAL A 498 31.33 -9.54 -1.82
CA VAL A 498 30.01 -9.17 -1.30
C VAL A 498 29.86 -9.55 0.17
N PHE A 499 29.70 -8.54 1.02
CA PHE A 499 29.46 -8.67 2.45
C PHE A 499 28.01 -8.31 2.73
N VAL A 500 27.27 -9.18 3.42
CA VAL A 500 25.85 -8.97 3.72
C VAL A 500 25.56 -9.29 5.19
N GLU A 501 24.52 -8.70 5.77
CA GLU A 501 24.12 -9.01 7.14
C GLU A 501 22.95 -10.01 7.19
N ALA A 502 22.95 -10.89 8.19
CA ALA A 502 21.83 -11.75 8.53
C ALA A 502 21.59 -11.80 10.04
N GLU A 503 20.31 -11.83 10.43
CA GLU A 503 19.92 -11.98 11.83
C GLU A 503 19.87 -13.46 12.26
N ARG A 504 19.53 -14.36 11.32
CA ARG A 504 19.29 -15.79 11.59
C ARG A 504 20.28 -16.67 10.83
N ILE A 505 20.70 -17.76 11.48
CA ILE A 505 21.64 -18.74 10.91
C ILE A 505 21.14 -19.35 9.59
N ASP A 506 19.83 -19.62 9.48
CA ASP A 506 19.25 -20.19 8.26
C ASP A 506 19.32 -19.20 7.08
N ASP A 507 19.19 -17.90 7.37
CA ASP A 507 19.31 -16.84 6.38
C ASP A 507 20.75 -16.70 5.93
N ALA A 508 21.70 -16.72 6.88
CA ALA A 508 23.12 -16.68 6.56
C ALA A 508 23.55 -17.84 5.65
N ARG A 509 23.07 -19.06 5.90
CA ARG A 509 23.33 -20.21 5.01
C ARG A 509 22.80 -19.96 3.60
N THR A 510 21.58 -19.44 3.50
CA THR A 510 20.96 -19.13 2.21
C THR A 510 21.74 -18.06 1.43
N LEU A 511 22.29 -17.07 2.13
CA LEU A 511 23.10 -16.01 1.51
C LEU A 511 24.46 -16.53 1.04
N TYR A 512 25.14 -17.38 1.82
CA TYR A 512 26.35 -18.07 1.36
C TYR A 512 26.10 -18.96 0.15
N ASP A 513 25.01 -19.73 0.15
CA ASP A 513 24.63 -20.59 -1.00
C ASP A 513 24.34 -19.77 -2.27
N ARG A 514 24.02 -18.48 -2.13
CA ARG A 514 23.75 -17.52 -3.21
C ARG A 514 24.97 -16.69 -3.62
N GLY A 515 26.16 -16.96 -3.06
CA GLY A 515 27.41 -16.33 -3.50
C GLY A 515 27.90 -15.17 -2.64
N ALA A 516 27.28 -14.88 -1.49
CA ALA A 516 27.86 -13.92 -0.55
C ALA A 516 29.26 -14.36 -0.11
N THR A 517 30.24 -13.45 -0.18
CA THR A 517 31.63 -13.73 0.23
C THR A 517 31.73 -13.86 1.74
N TYR A 518 31.02 -12.99 2.47
CA TYR A 518 30.94 -13.04 3.93
C TYR A 518 29.54 -12.62 4.39
N VAL A 519 29.02 -13.34 5.37
CA VAL A 519 27.76 -12.99 6.04
C VAL A 519 28.06 -12.53 7.46
N ILE A 520 27.82 -11.26 7.71
CA ILE A 520 27.90 -10.61 9.02
C ILE A 520 26.73 -11.12 9.86
N MET A 521 27.06 -11.66 11.03
CA MET A 521 26.09 -12.10 12.03
C MET A 521 26.43 -11.37 13.32
N THR A 522 25.81 -10.21 13.54
CA THR A 522 26.15 -9.30 14.66
C THR A 522 26.10 -10.00 16.02
N SER A 523 25.10 -10.85 16.25
CA SER A 523 24.99 -11.65 17.48
C SER A 523 26.14 -12.65 17.67
N HIS A 524 26.66 -13.20 16.56
CA HIS A 524 27.78 -14.14 16.59
C HIS A 524 29.10 -13.43 16.86
N LEU A 525 29.38 -12.33 16.15
CA LEU A 525 30.57 -11.52 16.33
C LEU A 525 30.65 -10.92 17.74
N ALA A 526 29.52 -10.44 18.26
CA ALA A 526 29.44 -9.95 19.64
C ALA A 526 29.76 -11.06 20.65
N ALA A 527 29.26 -12.29 20.43
CA ALA A 527 29.53 -13.43 21.30
C ALA A 527 31.01 -13.86 21.27
N GLU A 528 31.65 -13.83 20.10
CA GLU A 528 33.09 -14.08 19.98
C GLU A 528 33.91 -13.02 20.73
N LYS A 529 33.60 -11.74 20.52
CA LYS A 529 34.32 -10.65 21.20
C LYS A 529 34.14 -10.69 22.71
N LEU A 530 32.93 -11.02 23.18
CA LEU A 530 32.67 -11.20 24.61
C LEU A 530 33.44 -12.40 25.18
N SER A 531 33.57 -13.47 24.41
CA SER A 531 34.37 -14.64 24.82
C SER A 531 35.85 -14.28 24.97
N GLU A 532 36.41 -13.49 24.04
CA GLU A 532 37.78 -12.96 24.13
C GLU A 532 37.97 -12.13 25.41
N TYR A 533 37.02 -11.27 25.76
CA TYR A 533 37.09 -10.48 26.99
C TYR A 533 36.99 -11.32 28.26
N VAL A 534 36.14 -12.33 28.28
CA VAL A 534 36.05 -13.26 29.41
C VAL A 534 37.34 -14.06 29.56
N GLU A 535 37.96 -14.48 28.46
CA GLU A 535 39.25 -15.17 28.48
C GLU A 535 40.36 -14.25 29.01
N LEU A 536 40.50 -13.05 28.47
CA LEU A 536 41.47 -12.06 28.94
C LEU A 536 41.28 -11.75 30.42
N TYR A 537 40.05 -11.57 30.88
CA TYR A 537 39.74 -11.34 32.30
C TYR A 537 40.29 -12.46 33.21
N VAL A 538 40.25 -13.71 32.74
CA VAL A 538 40.71 -14.88 33.49
C VAL A 538 42.21 -15.09 33.36
N THR A 539 42.81 -14.84 32.19
CA THR A 539 44.21 -15.17 31.90
C THR A 539 45.20 -14.02 32.12
N ASP A 540 44.81 -12.80 31.78
CA ASP A 540 45.66 -11.61 31.78
C ASP A 540 44.85 -10.34 32.05
N GLN A 541 44.76 -10.00 33.34
CA GLN A 541 43.97 -8.86 33.79
C GLN A 541 44.51 -7.51 33.29
N THR A 542 45.80 -7.38 33.01
CA THR A 542 46.36 -6.12 32.47
C THR A 542 45.93 -5.90 31.02
N SER A 543 46.01 -6.95 30.20
CA SER A 543 45.51 -6.89 28.81
C SER A 543 43.99 -6.68 28.74
N PHE A 544 43.24 -7.24 29.69
CA PHE A 544 41.81 -6.97 29.83
C PHE A 544 41.52 -5.50 30.11
N ASP A 545 42.18 -4.91 31.12
CA ASP A 545 41.98 -3.51 31.50
C ASP A 545 42.37 -2.56 30.34
N GLU A 546 43.45 -2.86 29.62
CA GLU A 546 43.86 -2.10 28.42
C GLU A 546 42.85 -2.20 27.28
N ALA A 547 42.21 -3.36 27.10
CA ALA A 547 41.21 -3.53 26.05
C ALA A 547 39.89 -2.83 26.38
N ILE A 548 39.44 -2.90 27.64
CA ILE A 548 38.27 -2.16 28.13
C ILE A 548 38.50 -0.65 28.04
N SER A 549 39.69 -0.16 28.42
CA SER A 549 40.00 1.28 28.30
C SER A 549 39.89 1.77 26.86
N ARG A 550 40.40 0.99 25.89
CA ARG A 550 40.28 1.33 24.46
C ARG A 550 38.84 1.37 23.98
N ASP A 551 37.99 0.45 24.43
CA ASP A 551 36.56 0.45 24.07
C ASP A 551 35.83 1.65 24.67
N ILE A 552 36.12 2.01 25.94
CA ILE A 552 35.57 3.20 26.58
C ILE A 552 35.98 4.46 25.80
N ASP A 553 37.27 4.60 25.48
CA ASP A 553 37.79 5.73 24.71
C ASP A 553 37.10 5.84 23.33
N ALA A 554 36.85 4.70 22.68
CA ALA A 554 36.15 4.65 21.39
C ALA A 554 34.67 5.07 21.49
N ILE A 555 33.98 4.69 22.57
CA ILE A 555 32.58 5.06 22.83
C ILE A 555 32.49 6.56 23.17
N GLU A 556 33.39 7.08 24.01
CA GLU A 556 33.41 8.49 24.40
C GLU A 556 33.75 9.42 23.23
N ALA A 557 34.68 9.02 22.36
CA ALA A 557 34.98 9.76 21.13
C ALA A 557 33.73 9.91 20.23
N ARG A 558 32.82 8.93 20.25
CA ARG A 558 31.54 8.98 19.51
C ARG A 558 30.55 9.96 20.14
N GLN A 559 30.40 9.93 21.47
CA GLN A 559 29.55 10.91 22.17
C GLN A 559 30.00 12.34 21.91
N HIS A 560 31.31 12.60 21.87
CA HIS A 560 31.83 13.93 21.57
C HIS A 560 31.57 14.39 20.13
N ARG A 561 31.54 13.50 19.13
CA ARG A 561 31.10 13.85 17.77
C ARG A 561 29.61 14.17 17.72
N ALA A 562 28.78 13.34 18.37
CA ALA A 562 27.34 13.58 18.44
C ALA A 562 26.99 14.90 19.19
N VAL A 563 27.75 15.27 20.24
CA VAL A 563 27.49 16.49 21.03
C VAL A 563 27.96 17.76 20.30
N ARG A 564 29.10 17.76 19.60
CA ARG A 564 29.51 18.93 18.79
C ARG A 564 28.51 19.22 17.67
N ARG A 565 27.89 18.17 17.12
CA ARG A 565 26.84 18.26 16.09
C ARG A 565 25.61 19.04 16.59
N PHE A 566 25.24 18.93 17.88
CA PHE A 566 24.15 19.72 18.49
C PHE A 566 24.53 21.18 18.80
N GLU A 567 25.82 21.51 18.91
CA GLU A 567 26.26 22.88 19.20
C GLU A 567 26.34 23.73 17.92
N ASP A 568 26.83 23.18 16.79
CA ASP A 568 26.86 23.88 15.50
C ASP A 568 25.44 24.19 14.96
N ASP A 569 24.49 23.27 15.15
CA ASP A 569 23.08 23.42 14.74
C ASP A 569 22.33 24.50 15.57
N SER A 570 22.91 24.94 16.69
CA SER A 570 22.33 25.96 17.57
C SER A 570 22.86 27.38 17.33
N ASP A 571 23.96 27.52 16.59
CA ASP A 571 24.60 28.81 16.30
C ASP A 571 24.20 29.41 14.94
N ASP A 572 23.60 28.63 14.02
CA ASP A 572 23.18 29.13 12.68
C ASP A 572 21.81 29.84 12.67
N ASP A 573 21.09 29.88 13.81
CA ASP A 573 19.74 30.46 13.91
C ASP A 573 19.71 31.90 14.47
N THR A 574 20.84 32.62 14.46
CA THR A 574 20.90 34.03 14.91
C THR A 574 21.61 34.99 13.96
N GLU A 575 21.15 35.11 12.72
CA GLU A 575 21.36 36.36 11.97
C GLU A 575 20.46 37.49 12.52
N PRO A 576 21.02 38.62 12.99
CA PRO A 576 20.21 39.76 13.41
C PRO A 576 19.68 40.50 12.18
N LEU A 577 18.35 40.56 12.05
CA LEU A 577 17.61 41.40 11.09
C LEU A 577 18.28 42.78 10.88
N GLU A 578 18.91 42.99 9.73
CA GLU A 578 19.42 44.31 9.33
C GLU A 578 18.26 45.28 9.05
N ASP A 579 18.31 46.42 9.74
CA ASP A 579 17.41 47.57 9.61
C ASP A 579 17.50 48.18 8.19
N PRO A 580 16.41 48.20 7.37
CA PRO A 580 16.49 48.64 5.97
C PRO A 580 16.66 50.16 5.77
N ASN A 581 16.99 50.94 6.80
CA ASN A 581 16.92 52.40 6.73
C ASN A 581 18.21 53.14 7.14
N ARG A 582 19.37 52.65 6.67
CA ARG A 582 20.61 53.44 6.72
C ARG A 582 21.33 53.58 5.37
N ARG A 583 21.02 54.72 4.75
CA ARG A 583 21.94 55.70 4.14
C ARG A 583 22.39 55.47 2.70
N HIS A 584 21.72 56.24 1.83
CA HIS A 584 22.35 57.09 0.82
C HIS A 584 23.73 57.63 1.24
N GLY A 585 24.71 57.47 0.36
CA GLY A 585 25.98 58.18 0.45
C GLY A 585 27.03 57.73 -0.57
N GLY A 586 26.87 58.12 -1.84
CA GLY A 586 27.96 58.70 -2.62
C GLY A 586 29.00 57.79 -3.30
N GLU A 587 29.20 58.15 -4.58
CA GLU A 587 30.48 58.20 -5.30
C GLU A 587 30.86 57.04 -6.22
N SER A 588 30.64 57.36 -7.51
CA SER A 588 31.40 56.99 -8.69
C SER A 588 32.92 57.04 -8.50
N ASP A 589 33.62 56.06 -9.05
CA ASP A 589 34.72 56.26 -10.02
C ASP A 589 35.21 54.89 -10.53
N GLY A 590 35.33 54.75 -11.87
CA GLY A 590 35.97 53.61 -12.55
C GLY A 590 35.16 53.02 -13.69
#